data_AF-A0A960S8D5-F1
#
_entry.id   AF-A0A960S8D5-F1
#
_cell.length_a   1.000
_cell.length_b   1.000
_cell.length_c   1.000
_cell.angle_alpha   90.00
_cell.angle_beta   90.00
_cell.angle_gamma   90.00
#
_symmetry.space_group_name_H-M   'P 1'
#
loop_
_entity.id
_entity.type
_entity.pdbx_description
1 polymer ?
#
loop_
_entity_poly.entity_id
_entity_poly.type
_entity_poly.pdbx_seq_one_letter_code
_entity_poly.pdbx_strand_id
1 'polypeptide(L)' 'MIEFDRTDRYILRLLQTDGRMSNADLAERVHLSPSACLRRVKRLEEDG' A
#
# COMPACT_ATOMS: atom_id res chain seq x y z
N MET A 1 -14.93 8.44 -9.13
CA MET A 1 -14.52 8.30 -7.72
C MET A 1 -13.66 7.07 -7.67
N ILE A 2 -12.41 7.19 -7.26
CA ILE A 2 -11.47 6.08 -7.30
C ILE A 2 -11.84 5.10 -6.20
N GLU A 3 -12.09 3.84 -6.59
CA GLU A 3 -12.49 2.81 -5.65
C GLU A 3 -11.25 2.08 -5.14
N PHE A 4 -10.93 2.31 -3.87
CA PHE A 4 -9.89 1.57 -3.17
C PHE A 4 -10.44 0.23 -2.72
N ASP A 5 -9.72 -0.85 -3.03
CA ASP A 5 -10.08 -2.18 -2.59
C ASP A 5 -9.67 -2.41 -1.13
N ARG A 6 -9.86 -3.64 -0.62
CA ARG A 6 -9.51 -3.97 0.77
C ARG A 6 -8.01 -3.89 1.02
N THR A 7 -7.19 -4.28 0.04
CA THR A 7 -5.73 -4.27 0.15
C THR A 7 -5.21 -2.84 0.17
N ASP A 8 -5.75 -1.98 -0.69
CA ASP A 8 -5.40 -0.56 -0.72
C ASP A 8 -5.67 0.13 0.61
N ARG A 9 -6.85 -0.10 1.20
CA ARG A 9 -7.20 0.44 2.53
C ARG A 9 -6.27 -0.08 3.62
N TYR A 10 -5.84 -1.34 3.51
CA TYR A 10 -4.91 -1.92 4.47
C TYR A 10 -3.50 -1.34 4.33
N ILE A 11 -3.02 -1.14 3.10
CA ILE A 11 -1.77 -0.42 2.79
C ILE A 11 -1.79 0.97 3.42
N LEU A 12 -2.86 1.75 3.18
CA LEU A 12 -3.02 3.09 3.75
C LEU A 12 -2.97 3.05 5.27
N ARG A 13 -3.65 2.09 5.90
CA ARG A 13 -3.64 1.94 7.36
C ARG A 13 -2.24 1.63 7.91
N LEU A 14 -1.49 0.76 7.24
CA LEU A 14 -0.12 0.42 7.65
C LEU A 14 0.80 1.64 7.54
N LEU A 15 0.75 2.36 6.42
CA LEU A 15 1.56 3.57 6.19
C LEU A 15 1.17 4.73 7.14
N GLN A 16 -0.11 4.89 7.45
CA GLN A 16 -0.57 5.88 8.43
C GLN A 16 -0.14 5.52 9.86
N THR A 17 0.00 4.23 10.17
CA THR A 17 0.48 3.76 11.48
C THR A 17 1.99 3.90 11.59
N ASP A 18 2.72 3.58 10.51
CA ASP A 18 4.17 3.68 10.41
C ASP A 18 4.59 4.12 9.00
N GLY A 19 4.79 5.43 8.83
CA GLY A 19 5.19 6.02 7.55
C GLY A 19 6.65 5.75 7.16
N ARG A 20 7.44 5.07 8.01
CA ARG A 20 8.83 4.68 7.69
C ARG A 20 8.93 3.23 7.22
N MET A 21 7.82 2.49 7.21
CA MET A 21 7.78 1.10 6.77
C MET A 21 8.32 0.97 5.35
N SER A 22 9.23 0.01 5.14
CA SER A 22 9.75 -0.25 3.81
C SER A 22 8.68 -0.90 2.93
N ASN A 23 8.77 -0.73 1.61
CA ASN A 23 7.85 -1.41 0.70
C ASN A 23 7.96 -2.95 0.78
N ALA A 24 9.11 -3.50 1.19
CA ALA A 24 9.28 -4.94 1.40
C ALA A 24 8.45 -5.43 2.59
N ASP A 25 8.55 -4.75 3.74
CA ASP A 25 7.78 -5.08 4.94
C ASP A 25 6.27 -4.90 4.70
N LEU A 26 5.92 -3.82 3.98
CA LEU A 26 4.54 -3.55 3.59
C LEU A 26 3.99 -4.69 2.72
N ALA A 27 4.75 -5.13 1.70
CA ALA A 27 4.36 -6.21 0.80
C ALA A 27 4.16 -7.54 1.53
N GLU A 28 5.05 -7.86 2.49
CA GLU A 28 4.91 -9.04 3.34
C GLU A 28 3.62 -9.00 4.17
N ARG A 29 3.34 -7.86 4.83
CA ARG A 29 2.14 -7.69 5.66
C ARG A 29 0.84 -7.78 4.87
N VAL A 30 0.83 -7.38 3.60
CA VAL A 30 -0.36 -7.42 2.73
C VAL A 30 -0.39 -8.62 1.78
N HIS A 31 0.51 -9.59 1.96
CA HIS A 31 0.62 -10.81 1.16
C HIS A 31 0.73 -10.56 -0.35
N LEU A 32 1.56 -9.58 -0.73
CA LEU A 32 1.88 -9.26 -2.12
C LEU A 32 3.37 -9.42 -2.40
N SER A 33 3.72 -9.53 -3.69
CA SER A 33 5.10 -9.32 -4.09
C SER A 33 5.49 -7.83 -3.92
N PRO A 34 6.76 -7.51 -3.66
CA PRO A 34 7.22 -6.13 -3.52
C PRO A 34 6.86 -5.24 -4.72
N SER A 35 6.92 -5.79 -5.94
CA SER A 35 6.57 -5.05 -7.15
C SER A 35 5.07 -4.77 -7.28
N ALA A 36 4.21 -5.71 -6.85
CA ALA A 36 2.76 -5.51 -6.85
C ALA A 36 2.33 -4.49 -5.78
N CYS A 37 2.94 -4.56 -4.59
CA CYS A 37 2.74 -3.59 -3.52
C CYS A 37 3.14 -2.17 -3.99
N LEU A 38 4.32 -2.03 -4.59
CA LEU A 38 4.82 -0.74 -5.06
C LEU A 38 3.88 -0.09 -6.09
N ARG A 39 3.34 -0.87 -7.04
CA ARG A 39 2.37 -0.33 -8.02
C ARG A 39 1.11 0.20 -7.35
N ARG A 40 0.63 -0.48 -6.32
CA ARG A 40 -0.55 -0.04 -5.56
C ARG A 40 -0.26 1.22 -4.76
N VAL A 41 0.88 1.28 -4.06
CA VAL A 41 1.30 2.47 -3.32
C VAL A 41 1.39 3.68 -4.25
N LYS A 42 2.07 3.55 -5.40
CA LYS A 42 2.16 4.63 -6.39
C LYS A 42 0.80 5.12 -6.86
N ARG A 43 -0.12 4.20 -7.18
CA ARG A 43 -1.49 4.57 -7.56
C ARG A 43 -2.19 5.33 -6.43
N LEU A 44 -2.05 4.87 -5.18
CA LEU A 44 -2.63 5.56 -4.02
C LEU A 44 -2.05 6.96 -3.78
N GLU A 45 -0.78 7.17 -4.13
CA GLU A 45 -0.12 8.48 -4.07
C GLU A 45 -0.56 9.40 -5.23
N GLU A 46 -0.74 8.87 -6.43
CA GLU A 46 -1.21 9.62 -7.61
C GLU A 46 -2.69 10.04 -7.50
N ASP A 47 -3.48 9.24 -6.80
CA ASP A 47 -4.93 9.41 -6.64
C ASP A 47 -5.33 10.30 -5.45
N GLY A 48 -4.37 10.76 -4.64
CA GLY A 48 -4.56 11.58 -3.44
C GLY A 48 -4.25 13.06 -3.64
#